data_AF-A0A1G1YP49-F1
#
_entry.id   AF-A0A1G1YP49-F1
#
_cell.length_a   1.000
_cell.length_b   1.000
_cell.length_c   1.000
_cell.angle_alpha   90.00
_cell.angle_beta   90.00
_cell.angle_gamma   90.00
#
_symmetry.space_group_name_H-M   'P 1'
#
loop_
_entity.id
_entity.type
_entity.pdbx_description
1 polymer ?
#
loop_
_entity_poly.entity_id
_entity_poly.type
_entity_poly.pdbx_seq_one_letter_code
_entity_poly.pdbx_strand_id
1 'polypeptide(L)'
;MILEKLFEHLKDLVKTKLNLETEEQVLEKMRELTKTPILLDMISFGKYKGKKFAEINRIDPGYLQWLYDSESRKKQMEQNEELIYTLKKHLYLEKF
;
A
#
# COMPACT_ATOMS: atom_id res chain seq x y z
N MET A 1 -0.27 -10.74 -27.24
CA MET A 1 0.69 -9.66 -26.87
C MET A 1 1.34 -9.96 -25.52
N ILE A 2 2.39 -9.23 -25.12
CA ILE A 2 3.06 -9.43 -23.80
C ILE A 2 2.09 -9.15 -22.65
N LEU A 3 1.22 -8.15 -22.80
CA LEU A 3 0.25 -7.75 -21.77
C LEU A 3 -0.78 -8.85 -21.45
N GLU A 4 -1.31 -9.52 -22.47
CA GLU A 4 -2.25 -10.64 -22.29
C GLU A 4 -1.59 -11.78 -21.52
N LYS A 5 -0.34 -12.13 -21.87
CA LYS A 5 0.41 -13.19 -21.15
C LYS A 5 0.67 -12.82 -19.69
N LEU A 6 0.98 -11.55 -19.41
CA LEU A 6 1.12 -11.07 -18.05
C LEU A 6 -0.20 -11.17 -17.27
N PHE A 7 -1.32 -10.78 -17.90
CA PHE A 7 -2.63 -10.86 -17.28
C PHE A 7 -3.04 -12.29 -16.93
N GLU A 8 -2.85 -13.24 -17.85
CA GLU A 8 -3.07 -14.66 -17.57
C GLU A 8 -2.22 -15.17 -16.40
N HIS A 9 -0.94 -14.79 -16.36
CA HIS A 9 -0.06 -15.15 -15.25
C HIS A 9 -0.55 -14.58 -13.90
N LEU A 10 -1.05 -13.35 -13.87
CA LEU A 10 -1.63 -12.76 -12.66
C LEU A 10 -2.91 -13.47 -12.22
N LYS A 11 -3.79 -13.85 -13.16
CA LYS A 11 -5.00 -14.64 -12.86
C LYS A 11 -4.63 -15.97 -12.20
N ASP A 12 -3.65 -16.69 -12.77
CA ASP A 12 -3.18 -17.97 -12.22
C ASP A 12 -2.59 -17.83 -10.82
N LEU A 13 -1.82 -16.76 -10.58
CA LEU A 13 -1.27 -16.45 -9.26
C LEU A 13 -2.37 -16.20 -8.23
N VAL A 14 -3.40 -15.42 -8.57
CA VAL A 14 -4.52 -15.11 -7.68
C VAL A 14 -5.33 -16.38 -7.39
N LYS A 15 -5.62 -17.17 -8.43
CA LYS A 15 -6.31 -18.45 -8.30
C LYS A 15 -5.60 -19.40 -7.33
N THR A 16 -4.28 -19.51 -7.48
CA THR A 16 -3.45 -20.42 -6.66
C THR A 16 -3.29 -19.92 -5.23
N LYS A 17 -3.03 -18.61 -5.02
CA LYS A 17 -2.80 -18.05 -3.68
C LYS A 17 -4.05 -17.96 -2.82
N LEU A 18 -5.23 -17.81 -3.44
CA LEU A 18 -6.49 -17.62 -2.74
C LEU A 18 -7.43 -18.82 -2.85
N ASN A 19 -6.96 -19.93 -3.42
CA ASN A 19 -7.71 -21.18 -3.58
C ASN A 19 -9.10 -20.97 -4.21
N LEU A 20 -9.16 -20.15 -5.26
CA LEU A 20 -10.41 -19.83 -5.95
C LEU A 20 -10.69 -20.84 -7.08
N GLU A 21 -11.96 -21.21 -7.26
CA GLU A 21 -12.33 -22.24 -8.23
C GLU A 21 -12.80 -21.64 -9.55
N THR A 22 -13.55 -20.53 -9.50
CA THR A 22 -14.16 -19.92 -10.70
C THR A 22 -13.41 -18.67 -11.17
N GLU A 23 -13.44 -18.42 -12.48
CA GLU A 23 -12.83 -17.22 -13.06
C GLU A 23 -13.53 -15.94 -12.60
N GLU A 24 -14.85 -15.98 -12.38
CA GLU A 24 -15.62 -14.84 -11.86
C GLU A 24 -15.16 -14.41 -10.46
N GLN A 25 -14.92 -15.38 -9.57
CA GLN A 25 -14.37 -15.11 -8.23
C GLN A 25 -12.96 -14.50 -8.31
N VAL A 26 -12.12 -15.02 -9.21
CA VAL A 26 -10.76 -14.50 -9.43
C VAL A 26 -10.81 -13.05 -9.93
N LEU A 27 -11.64 -12.76 -10.92
CA LEU A 27 -11.80 -11.42 -11.48
C LEU A 27 -12.36 -10.42 -10.46
N GLU A 28 -13.37 -10.82 -9.69
CA GLU A 28 -13.91 -10.00 -8.62
C GLU A 28 -12.85 -9.69 -7.57
N LYS A 29 -12.06 -10.70 -7.18
CA LYS A 29 -11.00 -10.51 -6.20
C LYS A 29 -9.85 -9.64 -6.73
N MET A 30 -9.48 -9.78 -8.00
CA MET A 30 -8.50 -8.89 -8.65
C MET A 30 -8.97 -7.44 -8.67
N ARG A 31 -10.26 -7.22 -8.96
CA ARG A 31 -10.88 -5.89 -8.92
C ARG A 31 -10.84 -5.29 -7.52
N GLU A 32 -11.12 -6.08 -6.49
CA GLU A 32 -11.01 -5.66 -5.10
C GLU A 32 -9.57 -5.31 -4.71
N LEU A 33 -8.61 -6.18 -5.05
CA LEU A 33 -7.18 -5.97 -4.76
C LEU A 33 -6.63 -4.70 -5.41
N THR A 34 -7.09 -4.37 -6.62
CA THR A 34 -6.67 -3.16 -7.34
C THR A 34 -7.18 -1.87 -6.68
N LYS A 35 -8.32 -1.93 -5.97
CA LYS A 35 -8.90 -0.79 -5.27
C LYS A 35 -8.40 -0.64 -3.83
N THR A 36 -7.73 -1.65 -3.30
CA THR A 36 -7.34 -1.68 -1.91
C THR A 36 -5.94 -1.08 -1.76
N PRO A 37 -5.79 0.01 -0.97
CA PRO A 37 -4.48 0.59 -0.73
C PRO A 37 -3.57 -0.39 0.00
N ILE A 38 -2.32 -0.46 -0.44
CA ILE A 38 -1.27 -1.32 0.12
C ILE A 38 -0.61 -0.61 1.30
N LEU A 39 -0.51 -1.32 2.42
CA LEU A 39 0.29 -0.83 3.54
C LEU A 39 1.79 -1.00 3.24
N LEU A 40 2.53 0.09 3.32
CA LEU A 40 3.98 0.09 3.14
C LEU A 40 4.68 -0.27 4.46
N ASP A 41 5.55 -1.27 4.44
CA ASP A 41 6.27 -1.71 5.64
C ASP A 41 7.48 -0.82 5.96
N MET A 42 8.16 -0.29 4.94
CA MET A 42 9.46 0.36 5.07
C MET A 42 9.50 1.67 4.27
N ILE A 43 10.14 2.69 4.83
CA ILE A 43 10.37 3.94 4.12
C ILE A 43 11.54 3.78 3.14
N SER A 44 11.31 4.10 1.87
CA SER A 44 12.31 3.95 0.80
C SER A 44 13.13 5.22 0.52
N PHE A 45 12.82 6.33 1.22
CA PHE A 45 13.40 7.65 1.00
C PHE A 45 13.59 8.43 2.31
N GLY A 46 14.23 9.61 2.21
CA GLY A 46 14.36 10.55 3.32
C GLY A 46 15.32 10.13 4.44
N LYS A 47 15.17 10.78 5.60
CA LYS A 47 16.05 10.64 6.78
C LYS A 47 16.14 9.22 7.32
N TYR A 48 15.03 8.48 7.28
CA TYR A 48 14.92 7.14 7.88
C TYR A 48 14.89 6.01 6.85
N LYS A 49 15.37 6.25 5.63
CA LYS A 49 15.43 5.25 4.55
C LYS A 49 15.91 3.87 5.06
N GLY A 50 15.14 2.83 4.75
CA GLY A 50 15.41 1.46 5.16
C GLY A 50 14.82 1.07 6.53
N LYS A 51 14.18 1.99 7.26
CA LYS A 51 13.50 1.70 8.52
C LYS A 51 12.01 1.44 8.34
N LYS A 52 11.44 0.66 9.25
CA LYS A 52 10.00 0.39 9.26
C LYS A 52 9.21 1.59 9.77
N PHE A 53 8.00 1.81 9.24
CA PHE A 53 7.13 2.89 9.74
C PHE A 53 6.83 2.76 11.23
N ALA A 54 6.61 1.53 11.71
CA ALA A 54 6.42 1.25 13.14
C ALA A 54 7.64 1.64 14.02
N GLU A 55 8.87 1.45 13.52
CA GLU A 55 10.08 1.86 14.24
C GLU A 55 10.21 3.38 14.30
N ILE A 56 9.94 4.06 13.18
CA ILE A 56 9.99 5.51 13.11
C ILE A 56 8.93 6.13 14.03
N ASN A 57 7.72 5.54 14.11
CA ASN A 57 6.67 6.02 14.99
C ASN A 57 7.08 6.00 16.48
N ARG A 58 7.93 5.04 16.87
CA ARG A 58 8.46 4.94 18.25
C ARG A 58 9.62 5.90 18.52
N ILE A 59 10.46 6.16 17.52
CA ILE A 59 11.67 6.97 17.66
C ILE A 59 11.35 8.47 17.46
N ASP A 60 10.54 8.78 16.45
CA ASP A 60 10.26 10.13 15.96
C ASP A 60 8.87 10.18 15.30
N PRO A 61 7.78 10.15 16.09
CA PRO A 61 6.42 10.28 15.54
C PRO A 61 6.19 11.64 14.86
N GLY A 62 6.93 12.67 15.27
CA GLY A 62 6.86 14.01 14.66
C GLY A 62 7.28 14.00 13.20
N TYR A 63 8.28 13.20 12.83
CA TYR A 63 8.67 13.02 11.43
C TYR A 63 7.55 12.41 10.59
N LEU A 64 6.85 11.40 11.10
CA LEU A 64 5.72 10.78 10.38
C LEU A 64 4.55 11.75 10.23
N GLN A 65 4.27 12.57 11.25
CA GLN A 65 3.25 13.61 11.18
C GLN A 65 3.61 14.67 10.12
N TRP A 66 4.85 15.18 10.14
CA TRP A 66 5.32 16.12 9.11
C TRP A 66 5.22 15.53 7.71
N LEU A 67 5.61 14.26 7.54
CA LEU A 67 5.56 13.58 6.25
C LEU A 67 4.12 13.43 5.77
N TYR A 68 3.20 13.06 6.67
CA TYR A 68 1.77 12.97 6.39
C TYR A 68 1.20 14.32 5.94
N ASP A 69 1.50 15.40 6.68
CA ASP A 69 0.99 16.73 6.33
C ASP A 69 1.61 17.24 5.02
N SER A 70 2.89 16.95 4.79
CA SER A 70 3.59 17.33 3.56
C SER A 70 3.03 16.62 2.33
N GLU A 71 2.71 15.33 2.46
CA GLU A 71 2.12 14.56 1.37
C GLU A 71 0.67 14.98 1.13
N SER A 72 -0.11 15.18 2.20
CA SER A 72 -1.53 15.55 2.12
C SER A 72 -1.79 16.95 1.55
N ARG A 73 -0.80 17.85 1.62
CA ARG A 73 -0.88 19.19 1.02
C ARG A 73 -0.59 19.22 -0.48
N LYS A 74 -0.04 18.15 -1.07
CA LYS A 74 0.19 18.09 -2.52
C LYS A 74 -1.13 18.04 -3.27
N LYS A 75 -1.11 18.42 -4.55
CA LYS A 75 -2.27 18.21 -5.44
C LYS A 75 -2.58 16.72 -5.52
N GLN A 76 -3.86 16.35 -5.61
CA GLN A 76 -4.29 14.95 -5.60
C GLN A 76 -3.54 14.08 -6.65
N MET A 77 -3.30 14.62 -7.85
CA MET A 77 -2.54 13.94 -8.91
C MET A 77 -1.06 13.64 -8.57
N GLU A 78 -0.50 14.28 -7.56
CA GLU A 78 0.89 14.14 -7.11
C GLU A 78 0.99 13.45 -5.74
N GLN A 79 -0.16 13.14 -5.11
CA GLN A 79 -0.19 12.46 -3.83
C GLN A 79 0.13 10.98 -3.99
N ASN A 80 0.94 10.46 -3.08
CA ASN A 80 1.08 9.02 -2.91
C ASN A 80 0.00 8.50 -1.95
N GLU A 81 -1.10 7.98 -2.51
CA GLU A 81 -2.24 7.46 -1.75
C GLU A 81 -1.83 6.37 -0.73
N GLU A 82 -0.90 5.49 -1.12
CA GLU A 82 -0.41 4.40 -0.27
C GLU A 82 0.40 4.88 0.91
N LEU A 83 1.23 5.90 0.68
CA LEU A 83 1.99 6.55 1.73
C LEU A 83 1.06 7.25 2.72
N ILE A 84 0.06 8.00 2.24
CA ILE A 84 -0.92 8.67 3.09
C ILE A 84 -1.70 7.65 3.91
N TYR A 85 -2.16 6.56 3.28
CA TYR A 85 -2.88 5.48 3.96
C TYR A 85 -2.04 4.83 5.06
N THR A 86 -0.79 4.48 4.74
CA THR A 86 0.17 3.88 5.68
C THR A 86 0.44 4.81 6.87
N LEU A 87 0.72 6.09 6.60
CA LEU A 87 1.00 7.08 7.63
C LEU A 87 -0.21 7.30 8.55
N LYS A 88 -1.40 7.43 7.97
CA LYS A 88 -2.64 7.58 8.75
C LYS A 88 -2.85 6.40 9.69
N LYS A 89 -2.55 5.18 9.23
CA LYS A 89 -2.69 3.97 10.05
C LYS A 89 -1.70 3.96 11.22
N HIS A 90 -0.42 4.24 10.98
CA HIS A 90 0.57 4.26 12.06
C HIS A 90 0.42 5.45 13.03
N LEU A 91 -0.12 6.58 12.59
CA LEU A 91 -0.29 7.77 13.43
C LEU A 91 -1.58 7.74 14.29
N TYR A 92 -2.69 7.24 13.74
CA TYR A 92 -4.01 7.41 14.36
C TYR A 92 -4.69 6.10 14.78
N LEU A 93 -4.31 4.93 14.21
CA LEU A 93 -5.03 3.66 14.46
C LEU A 93 -4.32 2.70 15.43
N GLU A 94 -3.03 2.89 15.75
CA GLU A 94 -2.31 2.03 16.72
C GLU A 94 -2.38 2.51 18.18
N LYS A 95 -3.41 3.30 18.55
CA LYS A 95 -3.60 3.80 19.93
C LYS A 95 -4.50 2.92 20.83
N PHE A 96 -4.76 1.68 20.46
CA PHE A 96 -5.58 0.75 21.27
C PHE A 96 -4.76 -0.43 21.76
#